data_AF-A0A2V9XRS4-F1
#
_entry.id   AF-A0A2V9XRS4-F1
#
_cell.length_a   1.000
_cell.length_b   1.000
_cell.length_c   1.000
_cell.angle_alpha   90.00
_cell.angle_beta   90.00
_cell.angle_gamma   90.00
#
_symmetry.space_group_name_H-M   'P 1'
#
loop_
_entity.id
_entity.type
_entity.pdbx_description
1 polymer ?
#
loop_
_entity_poly.entity_id
_entity_poly.type
_entity_poly.pdbx_seq_one_letter_code
_entity_poly.pdbx_strand_id
1 'polypeptide(L)'
;MSPTNGHANEPANGSVNAVQQFAPAAGNTTIPTALTTAAKIRELIASLELPFHPSVIEWRVTNTSKGGSPRGQVMPYADQRAYTDRLNALFTPAGWTRRYSVHTSANFERSKDQRIVAKVLVTCELTIFGLGSHSATGEEWADDDNAATAAEAQSFKRACSCFGLGRYLYYFTGTWVDLDDRKRPKTVPKLDDWATPEGWRRGLRPHAEQDLKPAERTAAGTDWNGDGHRNGNGASDHGASLVREIEQMERALGKRMYRGLLKTLARVWNPKDIHDPAIQQKVLAHMQAAERGFRRLDAALERVGPEPLTQILRSLTLQSLTQVDKLQTLHQIVLALEETAQGTTMNG
;
A
#
# COMPACT_ATOMS: atom_id res chain seq x y z
N MET A 1 43.50 14.49 -31.87
CA MET A 1 43.29 15.41 -33.00
C MET A 1 41.85 15.91 -32.92
N SER A 2 41.66 17.17 -32.51
CA SER A 2 40.38 17.89 -32.63
C SER A 2 40.21 18.38 -34.07
N PRO A 3 38.99 18.55 -34.58
CA PRO A 3 38.35 19.90 -34.60
C PRO A 3 36.79 19.81 -34.57
N THR A 4 35.94 20.82 -34.45
CA THR A 4 35.95 22.26 -34.08
C THR A 4 34.48 22.67 -33.91
N ASN A 5 34.23 23.61 -33.00
CA ASN A 5 32.98 24.34 -32.82
C ASN A 5 32.53 25.09 -34.08
N GLY A 6 31.22 25.24 -34.24
CA GLY A 6 30.59 26.26 -35.07
C GLY A 6 29.45 26.93 -34.30
N HIS A 7 29.70 28.12 -33.77
CA HIS A 7 28.68 29.08 -33.33
C HIS A 7 28.27 29.95 -34.52
N ALA A 8 26.99 30.28 -34.63
CA ALA A 8 26.49 31.43 -35.36
C ALA A 8 25.35 32.09 -34.58
N ASN A 9 25.49 33.39 -34.31
CA ASN A 9 24.50 34.27 -33.68
C ASN A 9 23.45 34.76 -34.71
N GLU A 10 22.17 34.67 -34.33
CA GLU A 10 21.03 35.64 -34.44
C GLU A 10 20.75 36.47 -35.73
N PRO A 11 19.55 37.11 -35.87
CA PRO A 11 18.20 36.79 -35.35
C PRO A 11 17.12 36.82 -36.46
N ALA A 12 15.96 36.19 -36.26
CA ALA A 12 14.77 36.45 -37.08
C ALA A 12 13.48 36.36 -36.26
N ASN A 13 12.87 37.52 -36.09
CA ASN A 13 11.56 37.80 -35.55
C ASN A 13 10.48 37.14 -36.45
N GLY A 14 9.53 36.38 -35.89
CA GLY A 14 8.49 35.74 -36.72
C GLY A 14 7.46 34.90 -35.96
N SER A 15 6.39 35.57 -35.57
CA SER A 15 4.99 35.09 -35.44
C SER A 15 4.72 33.68 -34.89
N VAL A 16 4.10 33.68 -33.71
CA VAL A 16 3.25 32.62 -33.17
C VAL A 16 2.32 32.03 -34.24
N ASN A 17 2.48 30.74 -34.54
CA ASN A 17 1.46 29.93 -35.19
C ASN A 17 1.29 28.63 -34.39
N ALA A 18 0.04 28.38 -34.02
CA ALA A 18 -0.41 27.29 -33.17
C ALA A 18 -0.01 25.92 -33.74
N VAL A 19 0.60 25.09 -32.90
CA VAL A 19 0.82 23.67 -33.19
C VAL A 19 -0.52 22.97 -33.08
N GLN A 20 -1.14 22.69 -34.22
CA GLN A 20 -2.34 21.86 -34.32
C GLN A 20 -2.01 20.46 -33.78
N GLN A 21 -2.61 20.12 -32.63
CA GLN A 21 -2.66 18.75 -32.11
C GLN A 21 -3.41 17.87 -33.12
N PHE A 22 -2.70 16.99 -33.81
CA PHE A 22 -3.32 15.87 -34.51
C PHE A 22 -3.78 14.85 -33.46
N ALA A 23 -5.00 15.02 -32.96
CA ALA A 23 -5.74 13.93 -32.34
C ALA A 23 -6.21 12.97 -33.45
N PRO A 24 -5.87 11.67 -33.43
CA PRO A 24 -6.48 10.74 -34.36
C PRO A 24 -7.96 10.61 -34.03
N ALA A 25 -8.80 10.65 -35.07
CA ALA A 25 -10.24 10.48 -34.96
C ALA A 25 -10.57 9.16 -34.26
N ALA A 26 -11.50 9.23 -33.31
CA ALA A 26 -12.08 8.08 -32.64
C ALA A 26 -12.76 7.16 -33.67
N GLY A 27 -12.01 6.22 -34.21
CA GLY A 27 -12.58 5.07 -34.89
C GLY A 27 -13.35 4.27 -33.87
N ASN A 28 -14.68 4.21 -34.03
CA ASN A 28 -15.56 3.28 -33.34
C ASN A 28 -15.14 1.85 -33.70
N THR A 29 -14.08 1.37 -33.06
CA THR A 29 -13.74 -0.05 -33.06
C THR A 29 -14.56 -0.63 -31.94
N THR A 30 -15.76 -1.11 -32.30
CA THR A 30 -16.58 -1.96 -31.44
C THR A 30 -15.81 -3.27 -31.26
N ILE A 31 -14.87 -3.28 -30.31
CA ILE A 31 -14.26 -4.51 -29.83
C ILE A 31 -15.42 -5.35 -29.29
N PRO A 32 -15.59 -6.61 -29.71
CA PRO A 32 -16.63 -7.45 -29.14
C PRO A 32 -16.33 -7.58 -27.65
N THR A 33 -17.12 -6.89 -26.82
CA THR A 33 -17.19 -7.12 -25.38
C THR A 33 -17.78 -8.51 -25.21
N ALA A 34 -16.96 -9.54 -25.39
CA ALA A 34 -17.33 -10.90 -25.07
C ALA A 34 -17.74 -10.90 -23.60
N LEU A 35 -18.99 -11.27 -23.35
CA LEU A 35 -19.59 -11.41 -22.03
C LEU A 35 -18.81 -12.50 -21.26
N THR A 36 -17.71 -12.11 -20.63
CA THR A 36 -17.00 -12.96 -19.68
C THR A 36 -17.94 -13.19 -18.52
N THR A 37 -18.42 -14.42 -18.36
CA THR A 37 -19.35 -14.75 -17.26
C THR A 37 -18.70 -14.42 -15.92
N ALA A 38 -19.50 -14.12 -14.89
CA ALA A 38 -18.98 -13.83 -13.56
C ALA A 38 -18.07 -14.96 -13.02
N ALA A 39 -18.32 -16.21 -13.41
CA ALA A 39 -17.46 -17.35 -13.11
C ALA A 39 -16.09 -17.24 -13.79
N LYS A 40 -16.05 -16.88 -15.07
CA LYS A 40 -14.79 -16.72 -15.81
C LYS A 40 -13.99 -15.51 -15.31
N ILE A 41 -14.67 -14.42 -14.93
CA ILE A 41 -14.01 -13.27 -14.27
C ILE A 41 -13.33 -13.71 -12.97
N ARG A 42 -14.02 -14.49 -12.11
CA ARG A 42 -13.44 -15.02 -10.87
C ARG A 42 -12.20 -15.89 -11.13
N GLU A 43 -12.25 -16.75 -12.14
CA GLU A 43 -11.12 -17.60 -12.53
C GLU A 43 -9.90 -16.77 -13.01
N LEU A 44 -10.14 -15.73 -13.80
CA LEU A 44 -9.08 -14.82 -14.28
C LEU A 44 -8.45 -14.03 -13.13
N ILE A 45 -9.27 -13.49 -12.21
CA ILE A 45 -8.77 -12.80 -11.02
C ILE A 45 -7.97 -13.77 -10.13
N ALA A 46 -8.47 -14.97 -9.89
CA ALA A 46 -7.73 -15.99 -9.13
C ALA A 46 -6.38 -16.35 -9.80
N SER A 47 -6.33 -16.37 -11.14
CA SER A 47 -5.11 -16.62 -11.90
C SER A 47 -4.12 -15.46 -11.83
N LEU A 48 -4.61 -14.22 -11.74
CA LEU A 48 -3.78 -13.04 -11.50
C LEU A 48 -3.19 -13.02 -10.08
N GLU A 49 -3.96 -13.47 -9.09
CA GLU A 49 -3.51 -13.55 -7.69
C GLU A 49 -2.46 -14.64 -7.42
N LEU A 50 -2.31 -15.61 -8.31
CA LEU A 50 -1.30 -16.67 -8.15
C LEU A 50 0.10 -16.06 -8.02
N PRO A 51 0.89 -16.48 -7.00
CA PRO A 51 2.28 -16.07 -6.87
C PRO A 51 3.08 -16.35 -8.14
N PHE A 52 4.13 -15.56 -8.36
CA PHE A 52 5.06 -15.87 -9.44
C PHE A 52 5.83 -17.14 -9.13
N HIS A 53 6.32 -17.81 -10.17
CA HIS A 53 7.21 -18.95 -9.98
C HIS A 53 8.49 -18.49 -9.24
N PRO A 54 9.00 -19.23 -8.23
CA PRO A 54 10.16 -18.81 -7.46
C PRO A 54 11.39 -18.44 -8.29
N SER A 55 11.57 -19.03 -9.48
CA SER A 55 12.70 -18.74 -10.36
C SER A 55 12.73 -17.31 -10.93
N VAL A 56 11.61 -16.59 -10.88
CA VAL A 56 11.54 -15.18 -11.33
C VAL A 56 11.52 -14.19 -10.16
N ILE A 57 11.69 -14.68 -8.93
CA ILE A 57 11.76 -13.86 -7.73
C ILE A 57 13.21 -13.56 -7.39
N GLU A 58 13.49 -12.28 -7.27
CA GLU A 58 14.78 -11.72 -6.90
C GLU A 58 14.69 -11.05 -5.53
N TRP A 59 15.84 -10.81 -4.91
CA TRP A 59 15.93 -10.23 -3.58
C TRP A 59 16.72 -8.94 -3.62
N ARG A 60 16.08 -7.84 -3.20
CA ARG A 60 16.71 -6.52 -3.12
C ARG A 60 16.93 -6.12 -1.69
N VAL A 61 18.09 -5.53 -1.40
CA VAL A 61 18.35 -4.88 -0.11
C VAL A 61 17.58 -3.57 -0.07
N THR A 62 16.71 -3.40 0.92
CA THR A 62 15.91 -2.18 1.09
C THR A 62 16.40 -1.29 2.22
N ASN A 63 16.93 -1.90 3.28
CA ASN A 63 17.50 -1.20 4.42
C ASN A 63 18.85 -1.82 4.79
N THR A 64 19.76 -1.03 5.35
CA THR A 64 21.05 -1.51 5.88
C THR A 64 21.19 -1.10 7.34
N SER A 65 21.81 -1.96 8.17
CA SER A 65 22.08 -1.65 9.57
C SER A 65 23.04 -0.46 9.71
N LYS A 66 22.91 0.29 10.80
CA LYS A 66 23.86 1.35 11.17
C LYS A 66 24.78 0.80 12.28
N GLY A 67 26.09 0.72 11.99
CA GLY A 67 27.11 0.22 12.92
C GLY A 67 27.18 -1.31 13.04
N GLY A 68 28.38 -1.83 13.32
CA GLY A 68 28.65 -3.27 13.41
C GLY A 68 28.82 -3.97 12.05
N SER A 69 28.74 -5.31 12.03
CA SER A 69 28.80 -6.11 10.81
C SER A 69 27.70 -5.70 9.83
N PRO A 70 27.98 -5.55 8.53
CA PRO A 70 27.03 -5.03 7.57
C PRO A 70 25.89 -6.04 7.36
N ARG A 71 24.70 -5.69 7.84
CA ARG A 71 23.46 -6.46 7.60
C ARG A 71 22.50 -5.65 6.74
N GLY A 72 21.72 -6.33 5.93
CA GLY A 72 20.71 -5.74 5.06
C GLY A 72 19.38 -6.44 5.21
N GLN A 73 18.30 -5.66 5.25
CA GLN A 73 16.95 -6.19 5.11
C GLN A 73 16.69 -6.42 3.63
N VAL A 74 16.45 -7.66 3.26
CA VAL A 74 16.11 -8.05 1.89
C VAL A 74 14.61 -8.27 1.73
N MET A 75 14.08 -7.84 0.59
CA MET A 75 12.69 -7.98 0.20
C MET A 75 12.60 -8.71 -1.14
N PRO A 76 11.68 -9.67 -1.29
CA PRO A 76 11.47 -10.31 -2.58
C PRO A 76 10.78 -9.32 -3.53
N TYR A 77 11.16 -9.37 -4.79
CA TYR A 77 10.49 -8.64 -5.86
C TYR A 77 10.54 -9.46 -7.16
N ALA A 78 9.67 -9.10 -8.10
CA ALA A 78 9.76 -9.58 -9.47
C ALA A 78 10.06 -8.40 -10.41
N ASP A 79 10.84 -8.68 -11.46
CA ASP A 79 11.04 -7.73 -12.56
C ASP A 79 9.72 -7.45 -13.28
N GLN A 80 9.62 -6.29 -13.94
CA GLN A 80 8.43 -5.92 -14.70
C GLN A 80 8.07 -6.94 -15.79
N ARG A 81 9.04 -7.66 -16.36
CA ARG A 81 8.78 -8.68 -17.39
C ARG A 81 7.88 -9.80 -16.88
N ALA A 82 8.06 -10.25 -15.63
CA ALA A 82 7.21 -11.28 -15.03
C ALA A 82 5.72 -10.86 -14.99
N TYR A 83 5.45 -9.57 -14.78
CA TYR A 83 4.09 -9.02 -14.81
C TYR A 83 3.54 -9.00 -16.23
N THR A 84 4.30 -8.47 -17.19
CA THR A 84 3.95 -8.45 -18.62
C THR A 84 3.69 -9.86 -19.15
N ASP A 85 4.53 -10.83 -18.81
CA ASP A 85 4.41 -12.23 -19.24
C ASP A 85 3.14 -12.87 -18.68
N ARG A 86 2.79 -12.60 -17.41
CA ARG A 86 1.53 -13.08 -16.82
C ARG A 86 0.32 -12.47 -17.51
N LEU A 87 0.33 -11.16 -17.77
CA LEU A 87 -0.75 -10.49 -18.49
C LEU A 87 -0.91 -11.03 -19.91
N ASN A 88 0.19 -11.23 -20.63
CA ASN A 88 0.20 -11.83 -21.96
C ASN A 88 -0.30 -13.27 -21.95
N ALA A 89 0.07 -14.07 -20.96
CA ALA A 89 -0.39 -15.46 -20.85
C ALA A 89 -1.90 -15.55 -20.58
N LEU A 90 -2.47 -14.65 -19.79
CA LEU A 90 -3.89 -14.68 -19.42
C LEU A 90 -4.80 -13.97 -20.42
N PHE A 91 -4.33 -12.88 -21.03
CA PHE A 91 -5.18 -11.99 -21.85
C PHE A 91 -4.67 -11.82 -23.28
N THR A 92 -3.53 -12.41 -23.65
CA THR A 92 -2.75 -12.07 -24.86
C THR A 92 -2.21 -10.64 -24.84
N PRO A 93 -1.19 -10.30 -25.65
CA PRO A 93 -0.72 -8.91 -25.78
C PRO A 93 -1.80 -7.91 -26.23
N ALA A 94 -2.87 -8.38 -26.87
CA ALA A 94 -3.96 -7.54 -27.34
C ALA A 94 -5.09 -7.37 -26.30
N GLY A 95 -5.10 -8.13 -25.20
CA GLY A 95 -6.17 -8.10 -24.19
C GLY A 95 -5.99 -7.08 -23.07
N TRP A 96 -4.89 -6.33 -23.08
CA TRP A 96 -4.60 -5.32 -22.08
C TRP A 96 -3.77 -4.18 -22.69
N THR A 97 -3.79 -3.03 -22.03
CA THR A 97 -2.97 -1.87 -22.43
C THR A 97 -2.57 -1.06 -21.20
N ARG A 98 -1.52 -0.26 -21.35
CA ARG A 98 -1.07 0.68 -20.31
C ARG A 98 -0.75 2.04 -20.91
N ARG A 99 -1.06 3.10 -20.17
CA ARG A 99 -0.68 4.48 -20.49
C ARG A 99 0.12 5.08 -19.34
N TYR A 100 1.09 5.91 -19.67
CA TYR A 100 1.93 6.62 -18.70
C TYR A 100 1.76 8.12 -18.81
N SER A 101 1.64 8.78 -17.66
CA SER A 101 1.78 10.23 -17.52
C SER A 101 3.00 10.51 -16.65
N VAL A 102 3.96 11.26 -17.20
CA VAL A 102 5.22 11.59 -16.52
C VAL A 102 5.17 13.05 -16.10
N HIS A 103 5.49 13.31 -14.84
CA HIS A 103 5.56 14.64 -14.25
C HIS A 103 6.86 14.79 -13.47
N THR A 104 7.42 15.99 -13.46
CA THR A 104 8.57 16.32 -12.62
C THR A 104 8.12 17.30 -11.56
N SER A 105 8.44 17.05 -10.28
CA SER A 105 8.12 17.99 -9.21
C SER A 105 8.98 19.26 -9.31
N ALA A 106 8.60 20.30 -8.56
CA ALA A 106 9.55 21.35 -8.21
C ALA A 106 10.76 20.76 -7.47
N ASN A 107 11.88 21.49 -7.48
CA ASN A 107 13.05 21.14 -6.66
C ASN A 107 12.73 21.35 -5.18
N PHE A 108 13.17 20.41 -4.34
CA PHE A 108 13.06 20.54 -2.89
C PHE A 108 14.23 19.85 -2.19
N GLU A 109 14.44 20.19 -0.93
CA GLU A 109 15.53 19.65 -0.13
C GLU A 109 15.21 18.21 0.32
N ARG A 110 16.07 17.26 -0.06
CA ARG A 110 15.97 15.86 0.31
C ARG A 110 16.43 15.67 1.76
N SER A 111 15.54 15.22 2.64
CA SER A 111 15.84 15.09 4.08
C SER A 111 17.04 14.20 4.41
N LYS A 112 17.38 13.22 3.56
CA LYS A 112 18.47 12.25 3.79
C LYS A 112 19.86 12.90 3.76
N ASP A 113 20.09 13.83 2.84
CA ASP A 113 21.41 14.39 2.53
C ASP A 113 21.40 15.89 2.23
N GLN A 114 20.26 16.56 2.41
CA GLN A 114 20.06 18.00 2.26
C GLN A 114 20.32 18.51 0.83
N ARG A 115 20.30 17.62 -0.17
CA ARG A 115 20.45 18.02 -1.58
C ARG A 115 19.14 18.58 -2.12
N ILE A 116 19.23 19.65 -2.92
CA ILE A 116 18.10 20.21 -3.65
C ILE A 116 17.94 19.41 -4.95
N VAL A 117 16.86 18.65 -5.07
CA VAL A 117 16.61 17.77 -6.21
C VAL A 117 15.11 17.60 -6.45
N ALA A 118 14.70 17.47 -7.72
CA ALA A 118 13.32 17.15 -8.10
C ALA A 118 13.03 15.65 -7.98
N LYS A 119 11.76 15.27 -8.04
CA LYS A 119 11.32 13.89 -8.28
C LYS A 119 10.71 13.73 -9.65
N VAL A 120 10.98 12.60 -10.29
CA VAL A 120 10.19 12.08 -11.41
C VAL A 120 9.02 11.31 -10.83
N LEU A 121 7.81 11.67 -11.22
CA LEU A 121 6.56 11.00 -10.86
C LEU A 121 5.95 10.41 -12.12
N VAL A 122 5.64 9.11 -12.09
CA VAL A 122 4.98 8.42 -13.20
C VAL A 122 3.66 7.87 -12.72
N THR A 123 2.57 8.20 -13.40
CA THR A 123 1.28 7.53 -13.23
C THR A 123 1.11 6.50 -14.33
N CYS A 124 0.89 5.23 -13.96
CA CYS A 124 0.49 4.19 -14.88
C CYS A 124 -1.01 3.98 -14.77
N GLU A 125 -1.72 4.00 -15.89
CA GLU A 125 -3.09 3.52 -16.03
C GLU A 125 -3.05 2.19 -16.78
N LEU A 126 -3.38 1.09 -16.10
CA LEU A 126 -3.45 -0.26 -16.65
C LEU A 126 -4.90 -0.64 -16.88
N THR A 127 -5.23 -1.02 -18.10
CA THR A 127 -6.56 -1.51 -18.49
C THR A 127 -6.44 -2.95 -18.97
N ILE A 128 -7.24 -3.85 -18.39
CA ILE A 128 -7.41 -5.21 -18.87
C ILE A 128 -8.82 -5.30 -19.46
N PHE A 129 -8.93 -5.62 -20.74
CA PHE A 129 -10.22 -5.63 -21.43
C PHE A 129 -11.15 -6.68 -20.80
N GLY A 130 -12.35 -6.24 -20.42
CA GLY A 130 -13.32 -7.06 -19.69
C GLY A 130 -13.14 -7.14 -18.17
N LEU A 131 -12.03 -6.66 -17.61
CA LEU A 131 -11.82 -6.57 -16.14
C LEU A 131 -11.77 -5.13 -15.62
N GLY A 132 -11.56 -4.14 -16.50
CA GLY A 132 -11.57 -2.72 -16.16
C GLY A 132 -10.17 -2.12 -16.06
N SER A 133 -10.08 -1.00 -15.34
CA SER A 133 -8.86 -0.17 -15.28
C SER A 133 -8.48 0.19 -13.85
N HIS A 134 -7.18 0.17 -13.58
CA HIS A 134 -6.59 0.65 -12.33
C HIS A 134 -5.40 1.54 -12.63
N SER A 135 -5.16 2.52 -11.77
CA SER A 135 -3.99 3.37 -11.85
C SER A 135 -3.20 3.37 -10.57
N ALA A 136 -1.90 3.63 -10.69
CA ALA A 136 -1.01 3.83 -9.56
C ALA A 136 0.17 4.71 -9.94
N THR A 137 0.83 5.25 -8.93
CA THR A 137 1.99 6.13 -9.09
C THR A 137 3.28 5.43 -8.72
N GLY A 138 4.35 5.83 -9.39
CA GLY A 138 5.73 5.55 -9.04
C GLY A 138 6.50 6.86 -8.96
N GLU A 139 7.55 6.87 -8.16
CA GLU A 139 8.39 8.05 -7.96
C GLU A 139 9.84 7.64 -7.79
N GLU A 140 10.74 8.49 -8.28
CA GLU A 140 12.18 8.41 -8.02
C GLU A 140 12.80 9.81 -8.02
N TRP A 141 13.92 9.98 -7.33
CA TRP A 141 14.68 11.22 -7.38
C TRP A 141 15.28 11.44 -8.77
N ALA A 142 15.23 12.68 -9.27
CA ALA A 142 15.69 13.02 -10.60
C ALA A 142 17.24 12.96 -10.75
N ASP A 143 17.99 12.81 -9.65
CA ASP A 143 19.44 12.61 -9.65
C ASP A 143 19.86 11.12 -9.76
N ASP A 144 18.91 10.19 -9.92
CA ASP A 144 19.16 8.80 -10.27
C ASP A 144 19.15 8.63 -11.80
N ASP A 145 20.21 8.02 -12.36
CA ASP A 145 20.33 7.78 -13.81
C ASP A 145 19.17 6.95 -14.38
N ASN A 146 18.51 6.15 -13.54
CA ASN A 146 17.38 5.29 -13.91
C ASN A 146 16.03 5.85 -13.44
N ALA A 147 15.96 7.09 -12.95
CA ALA A 147 14.78 7.66 -12.28
C ALA A 147 13.46 7.41 -13.02
N ALA A 148 13.41 7.74 -14.31
CA ALA A 148 12.21 7.56 -15.12
C ALA A 148 11.80 6.09 -15.23
N THR A 149 12.75 5.20 -15.52
CA THR A 149 12.49 3.76 -15.68
C THR A 149 12.10 3.09 -14.35
N ALA A 150 12.69 3.52 -13.23
CA ALA A 150 12.38 3.03 -11.90
C ALA A 150 10.96 3.45 -11.48
N ALA A 151 10.60 4.72 -11.69
CA ALA A 151 9.26 5.24 -11.42
C ALA A 151 8.21 4.57 -12.33
N GLU A 152 8.51 4.37 -13.62
CA GLU A 152 7.65 3.64 -14.55
C GLU A 152 7.38 2.21 -14.07
N ALA A 153 8.44 1.43 -13.79
CA ALA A 153 8.30 0.06 -13.33
C ALA A 153 7.56 -0.03 -11.98
N GLN A 154 7.79 0.92 -11.07
CA GLN A 154 7.08 0.99 -9.79
C GLN A 154 5.58 1.25 -9.99
N SER A 155 5.23 2.24 -10.82
CA SER A 155 3.83 2.59 -11.11
C SER A 155 3.08 1.43 -11.76
N PHE A 156 3.69 0.75 -12.74
CA PHE A 156 3.10 -0.40 -13.42
C PHE A 156 2.85 -1.58 -12.48
N LYS A 157 3.85 -1.96 -11.67
CA LYS A 157 3.70 -3.07 -10.70
C LYS A 157 2.66 -2.76 -9.62
N ARG A 158 2.54 -1.50 -9.20
CA ARG A 158 1.49 -1.07 -8.27
C ARG A 158 0.10 -1.13 -8.91
N ALA A 159 -0.05 -0.70 -10.17
CA ALA A 159 -1.33 -0.81 -10.88
C ALA A 159 -1.75 -2.28 -11.07
N CYS A 160 -0.80 -3.17 -11.38
CA CYS A 160 -1.03 -4.62 -11.44
C CYS A 160 -1.55 -5.19 -10.10
N SER A 161 -1.01 -4.70 -8.97
CA SER A 161 -1.39 -5.19 -7.64
C SER A 161 -2.85 -4.90 -7.25
N CYS A 162 -3.49 -3.93 -7.91
CA CYS A 162 -4.91 -3.64 -7.74
C CYS A 162 -5.79 -4.78 -8.30
N PHE A 163 -5.31 -5.48 -9.34
CA PHE A 163 -5.93 -6.71 -9.88
C PHE A 163 -5.46 -7.99 -9.16
N GLY A 164 -4.66 -7.88 -8.10
CA GLY A 164 -4.08 -9.03 -7.38
C GLY A 164 -2.71 -9.49 -7.90
N LEU A 165 -2.32 -9.10 -9.11
CA LEU A 165 -1.06 -9.51 -9.73
C LEU A 165 0.16 -8.99 -8.98
N GLY A 166 0.97 -9.92 -8.45
CA GLY A 166 2.15 -9.60 -7.63
C GLY A 166 1.82 -8.95 -6.29
N ARG A 167 0.54 -8.90 -5.89
CA ARG A 167 0.09 -8.31 -4.62
C ARG A 167 0.68 -9.03 -3.42
N TYR A 168 0.89 -10.34 -3.54
CA TYR A 168 1.41 -11.16 -2.46
C TYR A 168 2.80 -10.73 -1.96
N LEU A 169 3.61 -10.11 -2.82
CA LEU A 169 4.94 -9.59 -2.47
C LEU A 169 4.89 -8.47 -1.42
N TYR A 170 3.75 -7.80 -1.27
CA TYR A 170 3.54 -6.75 -0.27
C TYR A 170 3.26 -7.30 1.14
N TYR A 171 3.05 -8.61 1.30
CA TYR A 171 2.89 -9.22 2.63
C TYR A 171 4.22 -9.53 3.32
N PHE A 172 5.33 -9.47 2.59
CA PHE A 172 6.66 -9.65 3.17
C PHE A 172 7.03 -8.44 4.03
N THR A 173 7.54 -8.70 5.23
CA THR A 173 8.12 -7.69 6.13
C THR A 173 9.64 -7.56 5.99
N GLY A 174 10.25 -8.43 5.16
CA GLY A 174 11.68 -8.45 4.88
C GLY A 174 12.50 -9.27 5.87
N THR A 175 13.61 -9.82 5.40
CA THR A 175 14.49 -10.69 6.19
C THR A 175 15.86 -10.04 6.34
N TRP A 176 16.39 -10.00 7.56
CA TRP A 176 17.73 -9.46 7.80
C TRP A 176 18.81 -10.51 7.52
N VAL A 177 19.67 -10.24 6.54
CA VAL A 177 20.78 -11.11 6.13
C VAL A 177 22.10 -10.37 6.20
N ASP A 178 23.20 -11.13 6.25
CA ASP A 178 24.53 -10.55 6.20
C ASP A 178 24.87 -10.09 4.78
N LEU A 179 25.58 -8.97 4.67
CA LEU A 179 26.03 -8.41 3.41
C LEU A 179 27.53 -8.67 3.20
N ASP A 180 27.93 -8.76 1.93
CA ASP A 180 29.33 -8.71 1.52
C ASP A 180 29.86 -7.27 1.49
N ASP A 181 31.15 -7.12 1.18
CA ASP A 181 31.82 -5.80 1.12
C ASP A 181 31.25 -4.90 0.01
N ARG A 182 30.51 -5.48 -0.94
CA ARG A 182 29.79 -4.77 -2.01
C ARG A 182 28.31 -4.55 -1.68
N LYS A 183 27.91 -4.74 -0.42
CA LYS A 183 26.54 -4.60 0.09
C LYS A 183 25.52 -5.54 -0.55
N ARG A 184 25.96 -6.68 -1.06
CA ARG A 184 25.09 -7.72 -1.62
C ARG A 184 24.78 -8.79 -0.57
N PRO A 185 23.58 -9.39 -0.58
CA PRO A 185 23.23 -10.49 0.32
C PRO A 185 24.20 -11.66 0.19
N LYS A 186 24.79 -12.13 1.29
CA LYS A 186 25.59 -13.37 1.33
C LYS A 186 24.72 -14.62 1.20
N THR A 187 23.50 -14.54 1.72
CA THR A 187 22.51 -15.61 1.70
C THR A 187 21.21 -15.09 1.10
N VAL A 188 20.65 -15.84 0.16
CA VAL A 188 19.33 -15.56 -0.40
C VAL A 188 18.28 -16.29 0.44
N PRO A 189 17.30 -15.60 1.05
CA PRO A 189 16.26 -16.28 1.81
C PRO A 189 15.40 -17.19 0.92
N LYS A 190 14.86 -18.25 1.53
CA LYS A 190 13.82 -19.06 0.90
C LYS A 190 12.50 -18.30 0.96
N LEU A 191 11.70 -18.35 -0.12
CA LEU A 191 10.31 -17.89 -0.06
C LEU A 191 9.50 -18.76 0.89
N ASP A 192 8.57 -18.13 1.60
CA ASP A 192 7.57 -18.85 2.39
C ASP A 192 6.72 -19.74 1.48
N ASP A 193 6.26 -20.87 2.00
CA ASP A 193 5.53 -21.85 1.20
C ASP A 193 4.22 -21.28 0.62
N TRP A 194 3.56 -20.35 1.34
CA TRP A 194 2.38 -19.63 0.86
C TRP A 194 2.67 -18.70 -0.33
N ALA A 195 3.92 -18.29 -0.52
CA ALA A 195 4.36 -17.38 -1.59
C ALA A 195 4.78 -18.13 -2.87
N THR A 196 4.32 -19.37 -3.04
CA THR A 196 4.56 -20.22 -4.21
C THR A 196 3.25 -20.55 -4.93
N PRO A 197 3.25 -20.80 -6.25
CA PRO A 197 2.04 -21.22 -6.97
C PRO A 197 1.39 -22.48 -6.38
N GLU A 198 2.19 -23.45 -5.94
CA GLU A 198 1.75 -24.71 -5.35
C GLU A 198 1.11 -24.49 -3.98
N GLY A 199 1.78 -23.75 -3.09
CA GLY A 199 1.24 -23.42 -1.77
C GLY A 199 -0.04 -22.61 -1.85
N TRP A 200 -0.10 -21.63 -2.76
CA TRP A 200 -1.30 -20.82 -2.96
C TRP A 200 -2.48 -21.66 -3.47
N ARG A 201 -2.25 -22.60 -4.39
CA ARG A 201 -3.28 -23.54 -4.86
C ARG A 201 -3.79 -24.47 -3.75
N ARG A 202 -2.93 -24.82 -2.78
CA ARG A 202 -3.30 -25.58 -1.58
C ARG A 202 -4.04 -24.75 -0.53
N GLY A 203 -4.28 -23.47 -0.77
CA GLY A 203 -4.98 -22.58 0.16
C GLY A 203 -4.08 -21.91 1.20
N LEU A 204 -2.76 -22.09 1.13
CA LEU A 204 -1.84 -21.34 2.01
C LEU A 204 -1.93 -19.86 1.68
N ARG A 205 -2.05 -19.03 2.71
CA ARG A 205 -2.16 -17.58 2.58
C ARG A 205 -1.30 -16.89 3.64
N PRO A 206 -0.77 -15.70 3.36
CA PRO A 206 -0.09 -14.91 4.37
C PRO A 206 -1.03 -14.66 5.55
N HIS A 207 -0.50 -14.80 6.77
CA HIS A 207 -1.20 -14.73 8.07
C HIS A 207 -2.06 -15.93 8.46
N ALA A 208 -2.31 -16.93 7.61
CA ALA A 208 -3.06 -18.14 8.02
C ALA A 208 -2.27 -19.03 9.01
N GLU A 209 -0.93 -18.97 8.99
CA GLU A 209 -0.08 -19.75 9.89
C GLU A 209 0.05 -19.17 11.31
N GLN A 210 -0.35 -17.91 11.53
CA GLN A 210 -0.35 -17.33 12.88
C GLN A 210 -1.53 -17.82 13.74
N ASP A 211 -2.59 -18.32 13.11
CA ASP A 211 -3.78 -18.86 13.80
C ASP A 211 -3.69 -20.37 14.12
N LEU A 212 -2.62 -21.06 13.71
CA LEU A 212 -2.49 -22.53 13.82
C LEU A 212 -1.33 -23.02 14.69
N LYS A 213 -0.72 -22.19 15.53
CA LYS A 213 0.17 -22.69 16.60
C LYS A 213 -0.59 -22.81 17.92
N PRO A 214 -0.98 -24.01 18.38
CA PRO A 214 -1.29 -24.22 19.78
C PRO A 214 -0.03 -23.90 20.59
N ALA A 215 -0.19 -23.10 21.64
CA ALA A 215 0.83 -22.92 22.64
C ALA A 215 1.13 -24.28 23.29
N GLU A 216 2.19 -24.96 22.86
CA GLU A 216 2.78 -26.04 23.64
C GLU A 216 3.35 -25.44 24.93
N ARG A 217 2.52 -25.49 25.96
CA ARG A 217 2.96 -25.45 27.36
C ARG A 217 3.68 -26.75 27.65
N THR A 218 5.00 -26.78 27.49
CA THR A 218 5.83 -27.74 28.23
C THR A 218 6.04 -27.20 29.64
N ALA A 219 5.27 -27.75 30.58
CA ALA A 219 5.51 -27.65 32.01
C ALA A 219 6.32 -28.88 32.47
N ALA A 220 7.51 -28.63 33.02
CA ALA A 220 8.27 -29.42 34.00
C ALA A 220 9.59 -28.65 34.25
N GLY A 221 9.76 -27.95 35.38
CA GLY A 221 10.50 -28.45 36.57
C GLY A 221 11.99 -28.15 36.42
N THR A 222 12.77 -27.55 37.32
CA THR A 222 12.66 -27.21 38.74
C THR A 222 13.86 -26.27 39.04
N ASP A 223 13.73 -25.39 40.02
CA ASP A 223 14.77 -24.70 40.82
C ASP A 223 16.10 -24.27 40.20
N TRP A 224 16.39 -22.97 40.23
CA TRP A 224 17.66 -22.44 40.75
C TRP A 224 17.47 -21.00 41.26
N ASN A 225 17.71 -20.83 42.56
CA ASN A 225 17.88 -19.55 43.25
C ASN A 225 19.06 -18.78 42.64
N GLY A 226 18.86 -17.49 42.41
CA GLY A 226 19.91 -16.58 41.97
C GLY A 226 19.45 -15.14 42.10
N ASP A 227 19.52 -14.62 43.33
CA ASP A 227 19.41 -13.20 43.62
C ASP A 227 20.42 -12.42 42.78
N GLY A 228 19.89 -11.58 41.88
CA GLY A 228 20.65 -10.72 41.00
C GLY A 228 19.89 -9.43 40.80
N HIS A 229 19.98 -8.52 41.77
CA HIS A 229 19.58 -7.14 41.62
C HIS A 229 20.16 -6.53 40.34
N ARG A 230 19.30 -6.23 39.35
CA ARG A 230 19.52 -5.12 38.41
C ARG A 230 18.19 -4.41 38.10
N ASN A 231 18.12 -3.22 38.68
CA ASN A 231 17.21 -2.13 38.38
C ASN A 231 17.35 -1.69 36.91
N GLY A 232 16.22 -1.42 36.25
CA GLY A 232 16.14 -0.60 35.03
C GLY A 232 15.65 -1.32 33.76
N ASN A 233 14.35 -1.17 33.43
CA ASN A 233 13.86 -0.50 32.20
C ASN A 233 12.36 -0.78 31.97
N GLY A 234 11.47 -0.13 32.73
CA GLY A 234 10.00 -0.28 32.60
C GLY A 234 9.36 0.41 31.38
N ALA A 235 10.15 1.03 30.51
CA ALA A 235 9.64 1.78 29.35
C ALA A 235 9.36 0.89 28.12
N SER A 236 10.08 -0.22 27.95
CA SER A 236 9.93 -1.11 26.79
C SER A 236 8.69 -2.01 26.87
N ASP A 237 8.26 -2.36 28.08
CA ASP A 237 7.08 -3.21 28.29
C ASP A 237 5.77 -2.44 28.01
N HIS A 238 5.74 -1.16 28.40
CA HIS A 238 4.58 -0.29 28.14
C HIS A 238 4.36 -0.03 26.64
N GLY A 239 5.42 0.23 25.87
CA GLY A 239 5.31 0.42 24.43
C GLY A 239 4.88 -0.85 23.68
N ALA A 240 5.34 -2.03 24.14
CA ALA A 240 4.90 -3.31 23.58
C ALA A 240 3.40 -3.58 23.88
N SER A 241 2.92 -3.18 25.07
CA SER A 241 1.50 -3.25 25.42
C SER A 241 0.64 -2.35 24.53
N LEU A 242 1.04 -1.08 24.36
CA LEU A 242 0.30 -0.11 23.55
C LEU A 242 0.18 -0.54 22.07
N VAL A 243 1.24 -1.10 21.50
CA VAL A 243 1.20 -1.62 20.13
C VAL A 243 0.18 -2.75 19.98
N ARG A 244 0.13 -3.70 20.94
CA ARG A 244 -0.87 -4.78 20.92
C ARG A 244 -2.29 -4.26 21.05
N GLU A 245 -2.52 -3.23 21.86
CA GLU A 245 -3.84 -2.59 21.98
C GLU A 245 -4.24 -1.90 20.68
N ILE A 246 -3.31 -1.18 20.03
CA ILE A 246 -3.55 -0.57 18.72
C ILE A 246 -3.89 -1.64 17.67
N GLU A 247 -3.15 -2.75 17.59
CA GLU A 247 -3.45 -3.84 16.65
C GLU A 247 -4.88 -4.40 16.82
N GLN A 248 -5.35 -4.55 18.05
CA GLN A 248 -6.69 -5.07 18.35
C GLN A 248 -7.82 -4.15 17.87
N MET A 249 -7.57 -2.84 17.76
CA MET A 249 -8.57 -1.86 17.30
C MET A 249 -8.97 -2.03 15.83
N GLU A 250 -8.17 -2.72 15.00
CA GLU A 250 -8.50 -2.90 13.58
C GLU A 250 -9.86 -3.57 13.38
N ARG A 251 -10.18 -4.57 14.22
CA ARG A 251 -11.44 -5.32 14.12
C ARG A 251 -12.66 -4.44 14.40
N ALA A 252 -12.56 -3.57 15.39
CA ALA A 252 -13.67 -2.71 15.82
C ALA A 252 -13.88 -1.52 14.87
N LEU A 253 -12.80 -0.98 14.30
CA LEU A 253 -12.86 0.21 13.44
C LEU A 253 -13.03 -0.10 11.95
N GLY A 254 -12.65 -1.31 11.54
CA GLY A 254 -12.49 -1.66 10.15
C GLY A 254 -11.22 -1.06 9.52
N LYS A 255 -10.76 -1.71 8.46
CA LYS A 255 -9.44 -1.47 7.83
C LYS A 255 -9.22 -0.03 7.38
N ARG A 256 -10.26 0.67 6.92
CA ARG A 256 -10.11 2.02 6.35
C ARG A 256 -9.93 3.09 7.42
N MET A 257 -10.78 3.10 8.44
CA MET A 257 -10.63 3.99 9.60
C MET A 257 -9.32 3.72 10.34
N TYR A 258 -9.01 2.44 10.57
CA TYR A 258 -7.77 2.00 11.21
C TYR A 258 -6.53 2.58 10.51
N ARG A 259 -6.41 2.35 9.19
CA ARG A 259 -5.30 2.87 8.37
C ARG A 259 -5.29 4.39 8.27
N GLY A 260 -6.47 5.01 8.16
CA GLY A 260 -6.61 6.45 8.10
C GLY A 260 -6.08 7.15 9.35
N LEU A 261 -6.36 6.59 10.54
CA LEU A 261 -5.85 7.10 11.81
C LEU A 261 -4.34 6.89 11.95
N LEU A 262 -3.80 5.72 11.60
CA LEU A 262 -2.35 5.49 11.59
C LEU A 262 -1.62 6.46 10.66
N LYS A 263 -2.12 6.64 9.44
CA LYS A 263 -1.54 7.57 8.46
C LYS A 263 -1.59 9.02 8.95
N THR A 264 -2.71 9.45 9.53
CA THR A 264 -2.93 10.84 9.93
C THR A 264 -2.12 11.22 11.18
N LEU A 265 -2.06 10.32 12.17
CA LEU A 265 -1.50 10.62 13.49
C LEU A 265 -0.02 10.24 13.62
N ALA A 266 0.41 9.20 12.91
CA ALA A 266 1.76 8.65 13.06
C ALA A 266 2.53 8.52 11.72
N ARG A 267 1.89 8.82 10.58
CA ARG A 267 2.49 8.72 9.23
C ARG A 267 3.05 7.33 8.90
N VAL A 268 2.52 6.30 9.53
CA VAL A 268 2.89 4.89 9.34
C VAL A 268 1.68 4.07 8.89
N TRP A 269 1.92 2.84 8.48
CA TRP A 269 0.87 1.87 8.12
C TRP A 269 0.80 0.69 9.09
N ASN A 270 1.79 0.52 9.96
CA ASN A 270 1.87 -0.52 10.96
C ASN A 270 2.17 0.12 12.33
N PRO A 271 1.42 -0.21 13.40
CA PRO A 271 1.68 0.33 14.73
C PRO A 271 3.07 -0.03 15.30
N LYS A 272 3.70 -1.12 14.83
CA LYS A 272 5.07 -1.52 15.20
C LYS A 272 6.13 -0.51 14.76
N ASP A 273 5.80 0.30 13.76
CA ASP A 273 6.70 1.35 13.24
C ASP A 273 6.63 2.63 14.11
N ILE A 274 5.72 2.69 15.08
CA ILE A 274 5.62 3.81 16.02
C ILE A 274 6.58 3.54 17.17
N HIS A 275 7.72 4.20 17.18
CA HIS A 275 8.72 4.03 18.24
C HIS A 275 8.48 4.92 19.46
N ASP A 276 7.72 6.01 19.31
CA ASP A 276 7.42 6.96 20.39
C ASP A 276 6.15 6.54 21.16
N PRO A 277 6.24 6.18 22.45
CA PRO A 277 5.09 5.80 23.27
C PRO A 277 4.01 6.88 23.38
N ALA A 278 4.37 8.16 23.32
CA ALA A 278 3.39 9.25 23.36
C ALA A 278 2.55 9.28 22.07
N ILE A 279 3.17 8.98 20.91
CA ILE A 279 2.46 8.84 19.64
C ILE A 279 1.58 7.58 19.67
N GLN A 280 2.08 6.45 20.21
CA GLN A 280 1.28 5.24 20.37
C GLN A 280 0.02 5.52 21.22
N GLN A 281 0.17 6.16 22.37
CA GLN A 281 -0.94 6.48 23.26
C GLN A 281 -1.95 7.45 22.61
N LYS A 282 -1.47 8.44 21.85
CA LYS A 282 -2.32 9.35 21.06
C LYS A 282 -3.11 8.60 19.99
N VAL A 283 -2.46 7.70 19.24
CA VAL A 283 -3.11 6.87 18.22
C VAL A 283 -4.20 6.01 18.86
N LEU A 284 -3.87 5.33 19.95
CA LEU A 284 -4.82 4.48 20.67
C LEU A 284 -6.02 5.27 21.17
N ALA A 285 -5.81 6.45 21.77
CA ALA A 285 -6.91 7.31 22.25
C ALA A 285 -7.86 7.75 21.12
N HIS A 286 -7.32 8.09 19.94
CA HIS A 286 -8.14 8.43 18.77
C HIS A 286 -8.88 7.22 18.20
N MET A 287 -8.26 6.04 18.22
CA MET A 287 -8.92 4.79 17.81
C MET A 287 -10.07 4.43 18.75
N GLN A 288 -9.87 4.53 20.07
CA GLN A 288 -10.93 4.32 21.06
C GLN A 288 -12.05 5.36 20.91
N ALA A 289 -11.72 6.61 20.55
CA ALA A 289 -12.73 7.63 20.24
C ALA A 289 -13.54 7.28 18.98
N ALA A 290 -12.89 6.77 17.94
CA ALA A 290 -13.57 6.29 16.74
C ALA A 290 -14.49 5.11 17.04
N GLU A 291 -14.04 4.17 17.87
CA GLU A 291 -14.83 3.01 18.29
C GLU A 291 -16.10 3.45 19.03
N ARG A 292 -15.98 4.38 19.99
CA ARG A 292 -17.15 4.99 20.66
C ARG A 292 -18.06 5.71 19.66
N GLY A 293 -17.49 6.35 18.65
CA GLY A 293 -18.24 6.99 17.56
C GLY A 293 -19.09 5.99 16.77
N PHE A 294 -18.52 4.85 16.37
CA PHE A 294 -19.27 3.79 15.68
C PHE A 294 -20.38 3.21 16.56
N ARG A 295 -20.12 2.92 17.85
CA ARG A 295 -21.18 2.42 18.74
C ARG A 295 -22.34 3.40 18.89
N ARG A 296 -22.04 4.71 18.96
CA ARG A 296 -23.07 5.76 19.00
C ARG A 296 -23.85 5.84 17.70
N LEU A 297 -23.16 5.72 16.57
CA LEU A 297 -23.78 5.65 15.25
C LEU A 297 -24.76 4.48 15.18
N ASP A 298 -24.34 3.28 15.59
CA ASP A 298 -25.17 2.07 15.58
C ASP A 298 -26.40 2.26 16.48
N ALA A 299 -26.23 2.79 17.69
CA ALA A 299 -27.35 3.07 18.59
C ALA A 299 -28.34 4.13 18.04
N ALA A 300 -27.84 5.15 17.32
CA ALA A 300 -28.70 6.13 16.66
C ALA A 300 -29.43 5.52 15.45
N LEU A 301 -28.74 4.67 14.67
CA LEU A 301 -29.33 3.92 13.55
C LEU A 301 -30.47 3.01 13.99
N GLU A 302 -30.33 2.32 15.13
CA GLU A 302 -31.40 1.48 15.69
C GLU A 302 -32.67 2.28 16.00
N ARG A 303 -32.55 3.59 16.26
CA ARG A 303 -33.69 4.46 16.58
C ARG A 303 -34.37 5.08 15.36
N VAL A 304 -33.59 5.52 14.36
CA VAL A 304 -34.11 6.29 13.21
C VAL A 304 -34.15 5.52 11.90
N GLY A 305 -33.56 4.33 11.86
CA GLY A 305 -33.43 3.54 10.64
C GLY A 305 -32.30 4.01 9.70
N PRO A 306 -32.13 3.33 8.56
CA PRO A 306 -31.00 3.58 7.64
C PRO A 306 -31.18 4.78 6.70
N GLU A 307 -32.41 5.26 6.47
CA GLU A 307 -32.71 6.36 5.55
C GLU A 307 -32.00 7.68 5.92
N PRO A 308 -32.06 8.17 7.18
CA PRO A 308 -31.37 9.41 7.57
C PRO A 308 -29.85 9.33 7.39
N LEU A 309 -29.23 8.18 7.71
CA LEU A 309 -27.81 7.98 7.48
C LEU A 309 -27.46 8.09 6.00
N THR A 310 -28.29 7.52 5.11
CA THR A 310 -28.06 7.60 3.66
C THR A 310 -28.09 9.05 3.16
N GLN A 311 -28.97 9.89 3.71
CA GLN A 311 -29.03 11.32 3.39
C GLN A 311 -27.79 12.08 3.90
N ILE A 312 -27.35 11.79 5.13
CA ILE A 312 -26.15 12.40 5.74
C ILE A 312 -24.88 11.99 4.96
N LEU A 313 -24.75 10.73 4.57
CA LEU A 313 -23.61 10.29 3.76
C LEU A 313 -23.58 11.01 2.41
N ARG A 314 -24.75 11.18 1.76
CA ARG A 314 -24.86 11.90 0.49
C ARG A 314 -24.47 13.38 0.62
N SER A 315 -24.89 14.06 1.70
CA SER A 315 -24.53 15.47 1.92
C SER A 315 -23.03 15.67 2.13
N LEU A 316 -22.35 14.67 2.68
CA LEU A 316 -20.89 14.63 2.83
C LEU A 316 -20.17 14.05 1.61
N THR A 317 -20.86 13.83 0.48
CA THR A 317 -20.32 13.22 -0.75
C THR A 317 -19.72 11.82 -0.56
N LEU A 318 -20.19 11.08 0.46
CA LEU A 318 -19.78 9.71 0.76
C LEU A 318 -20.82 8.72 0.23
N GLN A 319 -20.34 7.63 -0.36
CA GLN A 319 -21.19 6.54 -0.85
C GLN A 319 -21.48 5.49 0.23
N SER A 320 -20.60 5.35 1.22
CA SER A 320 -20.82 4.44 2.35
C SER A 320 -19.95 4.82 3.55
N LEU A 321 -20.36 4.35 4.73
CA LEU A 321 -19.59 4.49 5.98
C LEU A 321 -18.20 3.84 5.88
N THR A 322 -18.05 2.81 5.04
CA THR A 322 -16.76 2.14 4.80
C THR A 322 -15.71 3.04 4.13
N GLN A 323 -16.12 4.22 3.63
CA GLN A 323 -15.22 5.21 3.04
C GLN A 323 -14.61 6.18 4.04
N VAL A 324 -15.11 6.20 5.28
CA VAL A 324 -14.65 7.13 6.32
C VAL A 324 -13.30 6.69 6.86
N ASP A 325 -12.30 7.57 6.74
CA ASP A 325 -10.92 7.34 7.17
C ASP A 325 -10.41 8.37 8.19
N LYS A 326 -11.25 9.35 8.56
CA LYS A 326 -10.93 10.43 9.50
C LYS A 326 -11.93 10.47 10.65
N LEU A 327 -11.40 10.67 11.86
CA LEU A 327 -12.21 10.82 13.08
C LEU A 327 -13.17 12.02 13.00
N GLN A 328 -12.74 13.14 12.40
CA GLN A 328 -13.58 14.33 12.24
C GLN A 328 -14.82 14.05 11.39
N THR A 329 -14.67 13.32 10.29
CA THR A 329 -15.77 12.95 9.41
C THR A 329 -16.74 12.00 10.12
N LEU A 330 -16.23 11.01 10.86
CA LEU A 330 -17.07 10.15 11.69
C LEU A 330 -17.86 10.96 12.73
N HIS A 331 -17.22 11.91 13.38
CA HIS A 331 -17.86 12.77 14.38
C HIS A 331 -19.00 13.59 13.78
N GLN A 332 -18.82 14.17 12.60
CA GLN A 332 -19.88 14.90 11.89
C GLN A 332 -21.08 14.00 11.55
N ILE A 333 -20.83 12.77 11.10
CA ILE A 333 -21.90 11.80 10.78
C ILE A 333 -22.69 11.44 12.05
N VAL A 334 -21.99 11.12 13.14
CA VAL A 334 -22.62 10.73 14.41
C VAL A 334 -23.48 11.84 14.96
N LEU A 335 -22.99 13.08 15.01
CA LEU A 335 -23.77 14.22 15.51
C LEU A 335 -25.02 14.48 14.67
N ALA A 336 -24.89 14.50 13.34
CA ALA A 336 -26.03 14.71 12.45
C ALA A 336 -27.10 13.61 12.61
N LEU A 337 -26.67 12.36 12.82
CA LEU A 337 -27.62 11.26 13.02
C LEU A 337 -28.28 11.32 14.39
N GLU A 338 -27.54 11.65 15.45
CA GLU A 338 -28.10 11.82 16.79
C GLU A 338 -29.10 12.99 16.86
N GLU A 339 -28.85 14.10 16.16
CA GLU A 339 -29.81 15.21 16.03
C GLU A 339 -31.12 14.74 15.40
N THR A 340 -31.04 13.92 14.34
CA THR A 340 -32.25 13.34 13.73
C THR A 340 -32.97 12.40 14.70
N ALA A 341 -32.24 11.63 15.52
CA ALA A 341 -32.80 10.72 16.51
C ALA A 341 -33.49 11.43 17.67
N GLN A 342 -33.00 12.60 18.07
CA GLN A 342 -33.60 13.44 19.10
C GLN A 342 -34.88 14.13 18.58
N GLY A 343 -34.90 14.54 17.30
CA GLY A 343 -36.09 15.11 16.66
C GLY A 343 -37.25 14.12 16.51
N THR A 344 -36.97 12.85 16.26
CA THR A 344 -38.00 11.80 16.19
C THR A 344 -38.67 11.54 17.55
N THR A 345 -37.95 11.69 18.67
CA THR A 345 -38.52 11.52 20.01
C THR A 345 -39.44 12.65 20.49
N MET A 346 -39.43 13.82 19.87
CA MET A 346 -40.33 14.94 20.25
C MET A 346 -41.64 14.98 19.46
N ASN A 347 -41.76 14.20 18.38
CA ASN A 347 -42.93 14.15 17.50
C ASN A 347 -43.74 12.84 17.61
N GLY A 348 -43.43 12.00 18.61
CA GLY A 348 -44.07 10.70 18.86
C GLY A 348 -44.99 10.69 20.06
#